data_AF-A0A3C0TRS3-F1
#
_entry.id   AF-A0A3C0TRS3-F1
#
_cell.length_a   1.000
_cell.length_b   1.000
_cell.length_c   1.000
_cell.angle_alpha   90.00
_cell.angle_beta   90.00
_cell.angle_gamma   90.00
#
_symmetry.space_group_name_H-M   'P 1'
#
loop_
_entity.id
_entity.type
_entity.pdbx_description
1 polymer ?
#
loop_
_entity_poly.entity_id
_entity_poly.type
_entity_poly.pdbx_seq_one_letter_code
_entity_poly.pdbx_strand_id
1 'polypeptide(L)' 'MKLGLSIGYSGGRMSLPVERIQLAERLGYDSIWTA' A
#
# COMPACT_ATOMS: atom_id res chain seq x y z
N MET A 1 6.06 -17.93 21.80
CA MET A 1 4.88 -17.06 22.00
C MET A 1 5.18 -15.71 21.33
N LYS A 2 4.30 -15.16 20.49
CA LYS A 2 4.53 -13.86 19.82
C LYS A 2 3.39 -12.89 20.16
N LEU A 3 3.73 -11.73 20.71
CA LEU A 3 2.81 -10.63 20.99
C LEU A 3 2.66 -9.80 19.71
N GLY A 4 1.44 -9.71 19.19
CA GLY A 4 1.10 -8.89 18.03
C GLY A 4 0.62 -7.51 18.47
N LEU A 5 1.40 -6.48 18.19
CA LEU A 5 0.99 -5.09 18.37
C LEU A 5 0.23 -4.65 17.13
N SER A 6 -1.09 -4.51 17.24
CA SER A 6 -1.90 -3.90 16.18
C SER A 6 -1.86 -2.38 16.36
N ILE A 7 -0.99 -1.72 15.62
CA ILE A 7 -1.05 -0.27 15.45
C ILE A 7 -2.28 0.02 14.58
N GLY A 8 -3.39 0.41 15.22
CA GLY A 8 -4.62 0.76 14.55
C GLY A 8 -4.36 1.89 13.55
N TYR A 9 -4.45 1.57 12.26
CA TYR A 9 -4.48 2.55 11.18
C TYR A 9 -5.71 3.45 11.39
N SER A 10 -5.46 4.65 11.91
CA SER A 10 -6.48 5.62 12.30
C SER A 10 -6.97 6.42 11.08
N GLY A 11 -7.63 5.72 10.15
CA GLY A 11 -8.71 6.29 9.31
C GLY A 11 -8.47 7.64 8.62
N GLY A 12 -7.22 8.03 8.32
CA GLY A 12 -6.92 9.26 7.61
C GLY A 12 -6.96 8.99 6.12
N ARG A 13 -8.14 9.11 5.48
CA ARG A 13 -8.38 8.94 4.03
C ARG A 13 -7.40 7.96 3.35
N MET A 14 -7.84 6.71 3.16
CA MET A 14 -7.11 5.72 2.37
C MET A 14 -7.04 6.15 0.90
N SER A 15 -6.09 7.05 0.61
CA SER A 15 -5.76 7.52 -0.73
C SER A 15 -4.87 6.47 -1.37
N LEU A 16 -5.47 5.38 -1.85
CA LEU A 16 -4.73 4.45 -2.69
C LEU A 16 -4.36 5.17 -4.00
N PRO A 17 -3.07 5.28 -4.35
CA PRO A 17 -2.64 6.02 -5.55
C PRO A 17 -2.83 5.16 -6.81
N VAL A 18 -4.09 4.88 -7.16
CA VAL A 18 -4.48 3.95 -8.24
C VAL A 18 -3.86 4.33 -9.58
N GLU A 19 -3.84 5.63 -9.95
CA GLU A 19 -3.23 6.03 -11.22
C GLU A 19 -1.73 5.70 -11.29
N ARG A 20 -1.02 5.81 -10.14
CA ARG A 20 0.42 5.50 -10.08
C ARG A 20 0.66 4.00 -10.20
N ILE A 21 -0.20 3.19 -9.60
CA ILE A 21 -0.14 1.72 -9.70
C ILE A 21 -0.34 1.30 -11.16
N GLN A 22 -1.34 1.84 -11.85
CA GLN A 22 -1.60 1.54 -13.25
C GLN A 22 -0.47 1.98 -14.18
N LEU A 23 0.18 3.12 -13.89
CA LEU A 23 1.35 3.55 -14.64
C LEU A 23 2.52 2.57 -14.44
N ALA A 24 2.76 2.13 -13.21
CA ALA A 24 3.81 1.16 -12.93
C ALA A 24 3.54 -0.20 -13.60
N GLU A 25 2.30 -0.69 -13.64
CA GLU A 25 1.98 -1.89 -14.43
C GLU A 25 2.30 -1.71 -15.93
N ARG A 26 1.92 -0.57 -16.52
CA ARG A 26 2.21 -0.28 -17.94
C ARG A 26 3.71 -0.21 -18.25
N LEU A 27 4.52 0.15 -17.26
CA LEU A 27 5.98 0.22 -17.38
C LEU A 27 6.65 -1.14 -17.13
N GLY A 28 5.89 -2.17 -16.76
CA GLY A 28 6.40 -3.54 -16.57
C GLY A 28 7.00 -3.80 -15.19
N TYR A 29 6.59 -3.05 -14.15
CA TYR A 29 7.00 -3.36 -12.78
C TYR A 29 6.25 -4.60 -12.27
N ASP A 30 6.98 -5.62 -11.80
CA ASP A 30 6.40 -6.87 -11.29
C ASP A 30 5.81 -6.76 -9.86
N SER A 31 6.23 -5.79 -9.04
CA SER A 31 5.66 -5.59 -7.69
C SER A 31 5.82 -4.15 -7.19
N ILE A 32 4.83 -3.66 -6.43
CA ILE A 32 4.74 -2.29 -5.91
C ILE A 32 4.34 -2.34 -4.43
N TRP A 33 5.01 -1.54 -3.60
CA TRP A 33 4.75 -1.45 -2.16
C TRP A 33 4.52 0.00 -1.76
N THR A 34 3.51 0.26 -0.92
CA THR A 34 3.25 1.57 -0.30
C THR A 34 3.35 1.44 1.22
N ALA A 35 3.90 2.47 1.86
CA ALA A 35 3.98 2.58 3.33
C ALA A 35 2.63 2.93 3.95
#